data_AF-A0A2H4IA77-F1
#
_entry.id   AF-A0A2H4IA77-F1
#
_cell.length_a   1.000
_cell.length_b   1.000
_cell.length_c   1.000
_cell.angle_alpha   90.00
_cell.angle_beta   90.00
_cell.angle_gamma   90.00
#
_symmetry.space_group_name_H-M   'P 1'
#
loop_
_entity.id
_entity.type
_entity.pdbx_description
1 polymer ?
#
loop_
_entity_poly.entity_id
_entity_poly.type
_entity_poly.pdbx_seq_one_letter_code
_entity_poly.pdbx_strand_id
1 'polypeptide(L)'
;MAAGIEQLEARHVPPALWLKGNYFTVAGRRPPFRHLIYPVPSGGGLGVHLTLDMGGQARFGPDTESVDPAAAVHDAPDYRVDPRRADVFYEAIRSYWPALPDGALQPAYSGMRPKLARGGAGLDANDFEISGPERHGLPGLVQLFGIESPGITASLALAEEVARMLRPD
;
A
#
# COMPACT_ATOMS: atom_id res chain seq x y z
N MET A 1 -13.00 -7.61 12.87
CA MET A 1 -11.53 -7.37 12.89
C MET A 1 -10.91 -8.02 14.12
N ALA A 2 -9.58 -8.18 14.18
CA ALA A 2 -8.86 -8.90 15.25
C ALA A 2 -9.25 -8.50 16.68
N ALA A 3 -9.47 -7.21 16.92
CA ALA A 3 -9.89 -6.69 18.23
C ALA A 3 -11.26 -7.20 18.73
N GLY A 4 -12.07 -7.82 17.85
CA GLY A 4 -13.35 -8.43 18.20
C GLY A 4 -13.28 -9.95 18.39
N ILE A 5 -12.09 -10.56 18.34
CA ILE A 5 -11.94 -12.00 18.56
C ILE A 5 -11.93 -12.28 20.06
N GLU A 6 -12.83 -13.16 20.49
CA GLU A 6 -12.92 -13.60 21.88
C GLU A 6 -11.58 -14.23 22.32
N GLN A 7 -11.16 -13.97 23.57
CA GLN A 7 -9.92 -14.48 24.17
C GLN A 7 -8.60 -13.93 23.58
N LEU A 8 -8.63 -13.14 22.50
CA LEU A 8 -7.43 -12.47 21.99
C LEU A 8 -7.18 -11.18 22.78
N GLU A 9 -6.17 -11.18 23.65
CA GLU A 9 -5.85 -9.97 24.42
C GLU A 9 -5.40 -8.81 23.52
N ALA A 10 -5.80 -7.58 23.86
CA ALA A 10 -5.50 -6.38 23.07
C ALA A 10 -3.99 -6.16 22.82
N ARG A 11 -3.11 -6.63 23.71
CA ARG A 11 -1.65 -6.55 23.53
C ARG A 11 -1.13 -7.33 22.31
N HIS A 12 -1.92 -8.26 21.78
CA HIS A 12 -1.58 -9.06 20.60
C HIS A 12 -2.12 -8.43 19.29
N VAL A 13 -2.82 -7.30 19.37
CA VAL A 13 -3.34 -6.57 18.21
C VAL A 13 -2.55 -5.26 18.07
N PRO A 14 -1.58 -5.18 17.14
CA PRO A 14 -0.80 -3.96 16.96
C PRO A 14 -1.67 -2.82 16.40
N PRO A 15 -1.36 -1.55 16.73
CA PRO A 15 -2.06 -0.42 16.15
C PRO A 15 -1.78 -0.33 14.64
N ALA A 16 -2.82 -0.02 13.88
CA ALA A 16 -2.75 0.16 12.43
C ALA A 16 -2.69 1.64 12.04
N LEU A 17 -1.94 1.93 10.98
CA LEU A 17 -1.93 3.20 10.26
C LEU A 17 -2.40 2.94 8.83
N TRP A 18 -3.33 3.76 8.35
CA TRP A 18 -3.84 3.64 6.99
C TRP A 18 -3.23 4.71 6.09
N LEU A 19 -2.57 4.26 5.03
CA LEU A 19 -1.99 5.16 4.04
C LEU A 19 -2.64 4.94 2.69
N LYS A 20 -3.34 5.96 2.22
CA LYS A 20 -3.89 5.99 0.88
C LYS A 20 -2.78 6.27 -0.13
N GLY A 21 -2.82 5.54 -1.24
CA GLY A 21 -1.97 5.77 -2.40
C GLY A 21 -2.84 5.99 -3.61
N ASN A 22 -2.72 7.16 -4.22
CA ASN A 22 -3.48 7.58 -5.39
C ASN A 22 -2.69 7.28 -6.66
N TYR A 23 -3.40 6.91 -7.71
CA TYR A 23 -2.83 6.64 -9.02
C TYR A 23 -3.49 7.51 -10.07
N PHE A 24 -2.66 7.98 -11.00
CA PHE A 24 -3.10 8.72 -12.18
C PHE A 24 -2.72 7.93 -13.45
N THR A 25 -3.52 8.05 -14.49
CA THR A 25 -3.16 7.58 -15.83
C THR A 25 -2.99 8.76 -16.77
N VAL A 26 -2.56 8.51 -18.00
CA VAL A 26 -2.49 9.53 -19.05
C VAL A 26 -3.52 9.21 -20.13
N ALA A 27 -4.31 10.21 -20.51
CA ALA A 27 -5.30 10.06 -21.57
C ALA A 27 -4.72 10.31 -22.96
N GLY A 28 -5.26 9.61 -23.95
CA GLY A 28 -5.02 9.90 -25.37
C GLY A 28 -3.60 9.65 -25.88
N ARG A 29 -2.67 9.18 -25.04
CA ARG A 29 -1.29 8.90 -25.44
C ARG A 29 -0.72 7.72 -24.66
N ARG A 30 -0.19 6.74 -25.39
CA ARG A 30 0.62 5.69 -24.78
C ARG A 30 1.99 6.28 -24.41
N PRO A 31 2.45 6.17 -23.15
CA PRO A 31 3.78 6.63 -22.79
C PRO A 31 4.87 5.88 -23.58
N PRO A 32 6.03 6.51 -23.80
CA PRO A 32 7.12 5.93 -24.57
C PRO A 32 7.91 4.88 -23.76
N PHE A 33 7.24 4.10 -22.91
CA PHE A 33 7.87 3.18 -21.97
C PHE A 33 7.43 1.74 -22.23
N ARG A 34 8.39 0.82 -22.14
CA ARG A 34 8.20 -0.63 -22.28
C ARG A 34 8.48 -1.39 -20.99
N HIS A 35 9.00 -0.69 -19.98
CA HIS A 35 9.37 -1.24 -18.69
C HIS A 35 8.80 -0.35 -17.59
N LEU A 36 8.68 -0.92 -16.39
CA LEU A 36 8.32 -0.16 -15.19
C LEU A 36 9.47 0.77 -14.82
N ILE A 37 9.17 1.94 -14.27
CA ILE A 37 10.17 2.94 -13.85
C ILE A 37 10.00 3.21 -12.36
N TYR A 38 11.09 3.06 -11.62
CA TYR A 38 11.17 3.33 -10.20
C TYR A 38 12.28 4.34 -9.97
N PRO A 39 11.95 5.63 -9.73
CA PRO A 39 12.96 6.62 -9.37
C PRO A 39 13.71 6.21 -8.11
N VAL A 40 15.00 6.55 -8.04
CA VAL A 40 15.80 6.33 -6.83
C VAL A 40 15.19 7.15 -5.69
N PRO A 41 15.02 6.58 -4.48
CA PRO A 41 14.55 7.34 -3.33
C PRO A 41 15.44 8.56 -3.10
N SER A 42 14.87 9.76 -3.20
CA SER A 42 15.52 11.00 -2.80
C SER A 42 14.83 11.50 -1.53
N GLY A 43 15.60 12.01 -0.56
CA GLY A 43 15.12 12.33 0.80
C GLY A 43 14.01 13.39 0.91
N GLY A 44 13.44 13.86 -0.20
CA GLY A 44 12.33 14.83 -0.21
C GLY A 44 11.41 14.80 -1.44
N GLY A 45 11.63 13.92 -2.43
CA GLY A 45 10.79 13.83 -3.62
C GLY A 45 9.73 12.73 -3.52
N LEU A 46 8.55 12.96 -4.11
CA LEU A 46 7.54 11.91 -4.27
C LEU A 46 8.08 10.85 -5.24
N GLY A 47 8.36 9.64 -4.74
CA GLY A 47 8.81 8.50 -5.55
C GLY A 47 7.70 7.92 -6.44
N VAL A 48 7.24 8.68 -7.42
CA VAL A 48 6.15 8.27 -8.32
C VAL A 48 6.66 7.24 -9.32
N HIS A 49 6.27 5.97 -9.12
CA HIS A 49 6.58 4.92 -10.07
C HIS A 49 5.74 5.05 -11.33
N LEU A 50 6.25 4.51 -12.43
CA LEU A 50 5.46 4.15 -13.60
C LEU A 50 5.29 2.64 -13.62
N THR A 51 4.04 2.20 -13.61
CA THR A 51 3.66 0.81 -13.89
C THR A 51 2.87 0.74 -15.19
N LEU A 52 2.86 -0.45 -15.79
CA LEU A 52 2.08 -0.75 -16.99
C LEU A 52 1.08 -1.84 -16.62
N ASP A 53 -0.18 -1.66 -17.00
CA ASP A 53 -1.13 -2.77 -16.94
C ASP A 53 -0.92 -3.75 -18.10
N MET A 54 -1.71 -4.83 -18.11
CA MET A 54 -1.62 -5.88 -19.13
C MET A 54 -1.95 -5.37 -20.55
N GLY A 55 -2.68 -4.26 -20.68
CA GLY A 55 -2.92 -3.58 -21.96
C GLY A 55 -1.81 -2.61 -22.36
N GLY A 56 -0.80 -2.43 -21.51
CA GLY A 56 0.29 -1.48 -21.71
C GLY A 56 -0.09 -0.03 -21.46
N GLN A 57 -1.22 0.23 -20.77
CA GLN A 57 -1.57 1.57 -20.30
C GLN A 57 -0.77 1.89 -19.03
N ALA A 58 -0.25 3.11 -18.96
CA ALA A 58 0.55 3.53 -17.82
C ALA A 58 -0.30 3.97 -16.63
N ARG A 59 0.21 3.66 -15.44
CA ARG A 59 -0.28 4.11 -14.16
C ARG A 59 0.89 4.71 -13.39
N PHE A 60 0.72 5.96 -13.01
CA PHE A 60 1.66 6.72 -12.21
C PHE A 60 1.24 6.68 -10.76
N GLY A 61 2.19 6.47 -9.86
CA GLY A 61 1.98 6.45 -8.43
C GLY A 61 2.57 5.19 -7.79
N PRO A 62 2.10 4.81 -6.61
CA PRO A 62 1.21 5.61 -5.75
C PRO A 62 1.94 6.81 -5.14
N ASP A 63 1.17 7.82 -4.73
CA ASP A 63 1.65 8.75 -3.71
C ASP A 63 1.43 8.20 -2.28
N THR A 64 1.64 9.10 -1.29
CA THR A 64 1.32 8.84 0.11
C THR A 64 0.39 9.92 0.62
N GLU A 65 -0.79 9.51 1.07
CA GLU A 65 -1.79 10.34 1.72
C GLU A 65 -2.15 9.67 3.06
N SER A 66 -1.86 10.36 4.16
CA SER A 66 -2.26 9.89 5.49
C SER A 66 -3.77 10.01 5.64
N VAL A 67 -4.38 8.95 6.14
CA VAL A 67 -5.83 8.89 6.41
C VAL A 67 -6.04 8.89 7.91
N ASP A 68 -7.04 9.62 8.39
CA ASP A 68 -7.48 9.54 9.79
C ASP A 68 -7.84 8.08 10.11
N PRO A 69 -7.21 7.45 11.12
CA PRO A 69 -7.55 6.10 11.54
C PRO A 69 -9.06 5.91 11.81
N ALA A 70 -9.75 6.93 12.34
CA ALA A 70 -11.19 6.87 12.55
C ALA A 70 -11.98 6.73 11.23
N ALA A 71 -11.52 7.40 10.17
CA ALA A 71 -12.15 7.34 8.85
C ALA A 71 -11.84 6.03 8.09
N ALA A 72 -10.74 5.36 8.41
CA ALA A 72 -10.29 4.15 7.75
C ALA A 72 -10.77 2.84 8.39
N VAL A 73 -11.35 2.90 9.59
CA VAL A 73 -11.86 1.75 10.37
C VAL A 73 -13.32 1.39 10.03
N HIS A 74 -13.99 2.18 9.18
CA HIS A 74 -15.34 1.89 8.70
C HIS A 74 -15.36 0.93 7.52
N ASP A 75 -16.44 0.14 7.36
CA ASP A 75 -16.67 -0.79 6.24
C ASP A 75 -16.72 -0.13 4.84
N ALA A 76 -16.54 1.20 4.76
CA ALA A 76 -16.55 1.97 3.52
C ALA A 76 -15.44 3.04 3.50
N PRO A 77 -14.16 2.67 3.28
CA PRO A 77 -13.07 3.63 3.11
C PRO A 77 -13.30 4.52 1.88
N ASP A 78 -12.86 5.78 1.94
CA ASP A 78 -12.96 6.69 0.80
C ASP A 78 -11.83 6.46 -0.22
N TYR A 79 -12.15 5.74 -1.30
CA TYR A 79 -11.23 5.45 -2.40
C TYR A 79 -11.25 6.49 -3.54
N ARG A 80 -12.01 7.59 -3.42
CA ARG A 80 -12.05 8.62 -4.47
C ARG A 80 -10.69 9.28 -4.62
N VAL A 81 -10.21 9.39 -5.85
CA VAL A 81 -8.95 10.10 -6.14
C VAL A 81 -9.27 11.57 -6.35
N ASP A 82 -8.70 12.44 -5.53
CA ASP A 82 -8.82 13.88 -5.71
C ASP A 82 -7.98 14.33 -6.92
N PRO A 83 -8.59 14.87 -7.99
CA PRO A 83 -7.86 15.29 -9.18
C PRO A 83 -6.76 16.31 -8.92
N ARG A 84 -6.89 17.14 -7.87
CA ARG A 84 -5.91 18.16 -7.50
C ARG A 84 -4.57 17.57 -7.07
N ARG A 85 -4.54 16.30 -6.68
CA ARG A 85 -3.30 15.60 -6.34
C ARG A 85 -2.40 15.36 -7.56
N ALA A 86 -2.91 15.52 -8.78
CA ALA A 86 -2.10 15.41 -9.98
C ALA A 86 -0.95 16.43 -10.02
N ASP A 87 -1.08 17.57 -9.33
CA ASP A 87 -0.11 18.67 -9.37
C ASP A 87 1.29 18.21 -8.91
N VAL A 88 1.36 17.43 -7.82
CA VAL A 88 2.64 16.89 -7.31
C VAL A 88 3.18 15.73 -8.15
N PHE A 89 2.36 15.13 -9.02
CA PHE A 89 2.79 14.06 -9.93
C PHE A 89 3.53 14.62 -11.14
N TYR A 90 3.14 15.78 -11.66
CA TYR A 90 3.80 16.36 -12.85
C TYR A 90 5.29 16.58 -12.62
N GLU A 91 5.66 17.19 -11.49
CA GLU A 91 7.06 17.43 -11.14
C GLU A 91 7.84 16.11 -11.02
N ALA A 92 7.30 15.15 -10.27
CA ALA A 92 7.95 13.85 -10.08
C ALA A 92 8.10 13.06 -11.39
N ILE A 93 7.06 12.99 -12.21
CA ILE A 93 7.08 12.25 -13.49
C ILE A 93 8.04 12.91 -14.47
N ARG A 94 8.11 14.24 -14.52
CA ARG A 94 8.98 14.96 -15.45
C ARG A 94 10.47 14.71 -15.23
N SER A 95 10.86 14.21 -14.06
CA SER A 95 12.24 13.75 -13.81
C SER A 95 12.68 12.62 -14.76
N TYR A 96 11.75 11.76 -15.21
CA TYR A 96 12.01 10.65 -16.14
C TYR A 96 11.18 10.72 -17.43
N TRP A 97 10.18 11.59 -17.51
CA TRP A 97 9.41 11.88 -18.70
C TRP A 97 9.19 13.39 -18.91
N PRO A 98 10.24 14.15 -19.31
CA PRO A 98 10.14 15.61 -19.45
C PRO A 98 9.07 16.07 -20.45
N ALA A 99 8.73 15.23 -21.43
CA ALA A 99 7.73 15.50 -22.47
C ALA A 99 6.27 15.20 -22.05
N LEU A 100 6.00 14.95 -20.75
CA LEU A 100 4.63 14.81 -20.23
C LEU A 100 3.85 16.12 -20.48
N PRO A 101 2.76 16.09 -21.29
CA PRO A 101 1.97 17.28 -21.57
C PRO A 101 1.23 17.78 -20.33
N ASP A 102 1.02 19.09 -20.24
CA ASP A 102 0.16 19.68 -19.21
C ASP A 102 -1.27 19.16 -19.33
N GLY A 103 -1.94 18.96 -18.20
CA GLY A 103 -3.34 18.51 -18.14
C GLY A 103 -3.58 17.07 -18.63
N ALA A 104 -2.55 16.29 -18.92
CA ALA A 104 -2.69 14.95 -19.47
C ALA A 104 -3.02 13.87 -18.42
N LEU A 105 -2.75 14.14 -17.13
CA LEU A 105 -3.03 13.22 -16.04
C LEU A 105 -4.52 13.19 -15.70
N GLN A 106 -5.07 11.99 -15.59
CA GLN A 106 -6.45 11.75 -15.15
C GLN A 106 -6.47 10.83 -13.93
N PRO A 107 -7.36 11.08 -12.96
CA PRO A 107 -7.56 10.18 -11.83
C PRO A 107 -7.82 8.75 -12.32
N ALA A 108 -7.13 7.77 -11.74
CA ALA A 108 -7.35 6.36 -12.06
C ALA A 108 -8.03 5.64 -10.90
N TYR A 109 -7.26 5.23 -9.88
CA TYR A 109 -7.77 4.54 -8.70
C TYR A 109 -6.90 4.88 -7.49
N SER A 110 -7.33 4.46 -6.31
CA SER A 110 -6.51 4.49 -5.10
C SER A 110 -6.49 3.14 -4.41
N GLY A 111 -5.50 2.93 -3.55
CA GLY A 111 -5.43 1.79 -2.63
C GLY A 111 -5.11 2.26 -1.22
N MET A 112 -5.48 1.45 -0.23
CA MET A 112 -5.17 1.68 1.19
C MET A 112 -4.15 0.66 1.66
N ARG A 113 -3.03 1.11 2.22
CA ARG A 113 -2.01 0.24 2.81
C ARG A 113 -2.27 0.06 4.31
N PRO A 114 -2.35 -1.18 4.82
CA PRO A 114 -2.51 -1.47 6.24
C PRO A 114 -1.15 -1.45 6.93
N LYS A 115 -0.58 -0.27 7.21
CA LYS A 115 0.71 -0.16 7.90
C LYS A 115 0.60 -0.46 9.39
N LEU A 116 1.68 -0.93 10.00
CA LEU A 116 1.80 -0.95 11.46
C LEU A 116 2.23 0.44 11.96
N ALA A 117 1.64 0.90 13.06
CA ALA A 117 2.01 2.15 13.72
C ALA A 117 3.05 1.93 14.84
N ARG A 118 4.14 1.21 14.54
CA ARG A 118 5.26 1.02 15.48
C ARG A 118 6.26 2.17 15.32
N GLY A 119 6.68 2.78 16.44
CA GLY A 119 7.69 3.85 16.44
C GLY A 119 7.17 5.29 16.32
N GLY A 120 5.85 5.51 16.30
CA GLY A 120 5.24 6.85 16.20
C GLY A 120 4.71 7.15 14.79
N ALA A 121 4.57 8.44 14.44
CA ALA A 121 4.03 8.89 13.13
C ALA A 121 5.02 8.76 11.96
N GLY A 122 6.18 8.13 12.19
CA GLY A 122 7.18 7.87 11.15
C GLY A 122 6.72 6.77 10.19
N LEU A 123 7.07 6.94 8.90
CA LEU A 123 6.85 5.94 7.85
C LEU A 123 7.93 4.85 7.83
N ASP A 124 8.67 4.68 8.94
CA ASP A 124 9.71 3.67 9.04
C ASP A 124 9.11 2.32 8.65
N ALA A 125 9.77 1.63 7.72
CA ALA A 125 9.26 0.41 7.12
C ALA A 125 9.15 -0.67 8.21
N ASN A 126 7.96 -0.78 8.80
CA ASN A 126 7.61 -1.85 9.71
C ASN A 126 7.43 -3.14 8.89
N ASP A 127 8.05 -4.22 9.36
CA ASP A 127 7.91 -5.54 8.74
C ASP A 127 6.48 -6.08 8.89
N PHE A 128 6.14 -7.10 8.11
CA PHE A 128 4.91 -7.86 8.30
C PHE A 128 4.90 -8.52 9.67
N GLU A 129 3.73 -8.60 10.30
CA GLU A 129 3.57 -9.32 11.57
C GLU A 129 2.59 -10.49 11.37
N ILE A 130 3.14 -11.71 11.45
CA ILE A 130 2.39 -12.96 11.43
C ILE A 130 2.31 -13.45 12.88
N SER A 131 1.12 -13.34 13.47
CA SER A 131 0.86 -13.61 14.88
C SER A 131 0.06 -14.91 15.00
N GLY A 132 0.73 -16.00 15.39
CA GLY A 132 0.15 -17.33 15.52
C GLY A 132 0.04 -17.84 16.96
N PRO A 133 -0.40 -19.09 17.16
CA PRO A 133 -0.72 -19.66 18.47
C PRO A 133 0.43 -19.60 19.49
N GLU A 134 1.68 -19.75 19.05
CA GLU A 134 2.86 -19.64 19.93
C GLU A 134 3.01 -18.24 20.56
N ARG A 135 2.49 -17.19 19.91
CA ARG A 135 2.57 -15.80 20.38
C ARG A 135 1.42 -15.40 21.28
N HIS A 136 0.18 -15.79 20.94
CA HIS A 136 -1.03 -15.34 21.64
C HIS A 136 -1.76 -16.46 22.39
N GLY A 137 -1.32 -17.72 22.28
CA GLY A 137 -1.85 -18.85 23.03
C GLY A 137 -3.19 -19.42 22.54
N LEU A 138 -3.71 -18.97 21.39
CA LEU A 138 -5.01 -19.42 20.86
C LEU A 138 -4.80 -20.44 19.73
N PRO A 139 -5.11 -21.73 19.94
CA PRO A 139 -4.96 -22.74 18.91
C PRO A 139 -5.84 -22.46 17.70
N GLY A 140 -5.32 -22.72 16.50
CA GLY A 140 -6.09 -22.58 15.25
C GLY A 140 -6.31 -21.14 14.78
N LEU A 141 -5.75 -20.13 15.46
CA LEU A 141 -5.81 -18.73 15.04
C LEU A 141 -4.44 -18.26 14.56
N VAL A 142 -4.39 -17.62 13.39
CA VAL A 142 -3.24 -16.85 12.89
C VAL A 142 -3.75 -15.52 12.36
N GLN A 143 -3.10 -14.43 12.76
CA GLN A 143 -3.40 -13.07 12.32
C GLN A 143 -2.25 -12.53 11.46
N LEU A 144 -2.60 -11.84 10.38
CA LEU A 144 -1.65 -11.18 9.49
C LEU A 144 -1.87 -9.67 9.61
N PHE A 145 -0.90 -8.97 10.17
CA PHE A 145 -0.93 -7.52 10.33
C PHE A 145 0.17 -6.88 9.47
N GLY A 146 -0.06 -5.65 9.04
CA GLY A 146 1.00 -4.92 8.34
C GLY A 146 1.23 -5.36 6.90
N ILE A 147 0.36 -6.20 6.31
CA ILE A 147 0.58 -6.78 4.96
C ILE A 147 0.37 -5.71 3.87
N GLU A 148 1.30 -4.77 3.80
CA GLU A 148 1.44 -3.77 2.73
C GLU A 148 2.30 -4.32 1.58
N SER A 149 2.96 -3.47 0.78
CA SER A 149 3.93 -3.94 -0.20
C SER A 149 5.15 -4.55 0.51
N PRO A 150 5.68 -5.72 0.07
CA PRO A 150 5.35 -6.48 -1.15
C PRO A 150 4.40 -7.68 -0.93
N GLY A 151 3.28 -7.51 -0.24
CA GLY A 151 2.39 -8.59 0.22
C GLY A 151 1.76 -9.45 -0.88
N ILE A 152 1.43 -8.87 -2.04
CA ILE A 152 0.97 -9.65 -3.19
C ILE A 152 2.10 -10.57 -3.69
N THR A 153 3.31 -10.05 -3.83
CA THR A 153 4.49 -10.82 -4.24
C THR A 153 4.82 -11.92 -3.22
N ALA A 154 4.66 -11.63 -1.92
CA ALA A 154 4.92 -12.57 -0.83
C ALA A 154 3.75 -13.53 -0.52
N SER A 155 2.61 -13.40 -1.21
CA SER A 155 1.35 -14.05 -0.82
C SER A 155 1.44 -15.57 -0.67
N LEU A 156 2.18 -16.26 -1.55
CA LEU A 156 2.35 -17.71 -1.45
C LEU A 156 3.22 -18.11 -0.25
N ALA A 157 4.32 -17.41 0.00
CA ALA A 157 5.17 -17.66 1.15
C ALA A 157 4.44 -17.35 2.48
N LEU A 158 3.63 -16.29 2.51
CA LEU A 158 2.76 -15.98 3.64
C LEU A 158 1.75 -17.11 3.90
N ALA A 159 1.16 -17.67 2.85
CA ALA A 159 0.21 -18.78 2.98
C ALA A 159 0.89 -20.06 3.50
N GLU A 160 2.10 -20.38 3.04
CA GLU A 160 2.90 -21.51 3.54
C GLU A 160 3.22 -21.35 5.03
N GLU A 161 3.63 -20.16 5.45
CA GLU A 161 3.95 -19.86 6.84
C GLU A 161 2.71 -19.97 7.74
N VAL A 162 1.56 -19.46 7.29
CA VAL A 162 0.28 -19.64 8.00
C VAL A 162 -0.09 -21.12 8.11
N ALA A 163 0.07 -21.90 7.04
CA ALA A 163 -0.24 -23.33 7.07
C ALA A 163 0.65 -24.09 8.06
N ARG A 164 1.94 -23.75 8.12
CA ARG A 164 2.90 -24.31 9.10
C ARG A 164 2.51 -24.01 10.54
N MET A 165 2.07 -22.78 10.84
CA MET A 165 1.62 -22.40 12.19
C MET A 165 0.32 -23.09 12.61
N LEU A 166 -0.56 -23.41 11.65
CA LEU A 166 -1.84 -24.09 11.93
C LEU A 166 -1.71 -25.61 12.00
N ARG A 167 -0.66 -26.17 11.41
CA ARG A 167 -0.38 -27.61 11.36
C ARG A 167 1.07 -27.87 11.80
N PRO A 168 1.41 -27.63 13.08
CA PRO A 168 2.71 -28.03 13.60
C PRO A 168 2.84 -29.55 13.47
N ASP A 169 4.03 -30.01 13.05
CA ASP A 169 4.37 -31.44 12.94
C ASP A 169 4.21 -32.19 14.28
#